data_AF-A0A2E3SRA1-F1
#
_entry.id   AF-A0A2E3SRA1-F1
#
_cell.length_a   1.000
_cell.length_b   1.000
_cell.length_c   1.000
_cell.angle_alpha   90.00
_cell.angle_beta   90.00
_cell.angle_gamma   90.00
#
_symmetry.space_group_name_H-M   'P 1'
#
loop_
_entity.id
_entity.type
_entity.pdbx_description
1 polymer ?
#
loop_
_entity_poly.entity_id
_entity_poly.type
_entity_poly.pdbx_seq_one_letter_code
_entity_poly.pdbx_strand_id
1 'polypeptide(L)'
;MKLKLITLVVILGISTTMYASDCNSSDKPTKNIVELAVENGFNSLAAALVKTDLIGALEGEGPFTVFAPTDEAFGRLLETIGQKSIDDVPTDVLKQVLLYHVVAADVASNQVSDGWVATLEGSKIQLSTDDGVRVNGVSVISPYDVDATNGIIHTIENVIVPESIAQFVNTVLEPAFFNKNFSTLVAAAVKADVVETLLTTPNLTIFAPDNKAFMKAGITLDKVDSKTLASVLTYHVVGAKVLSSDIPQKATTVNGKSLKFSVASSGAYINGDTKIKAVDIESGSGVVHVIDQVLIPN
;
A
#
# COMPACT_ATOMS: atom_id res chain seq x y z
N MET A 1 0.31 1.22 104.75
CA MET A 1 1.76 1.44 104.97
C MET A 1 2.50 1.01 103.72
N LYS A 2 3.13 1.98 103.04
CA LYS A 2 4.14 1.90 101.95
C LYS A 2 3.80 1.15 100.64
N LEU A 3 3.43 1.97 99.67
CA LEU A 3 3.46 1.76 98.22
C LEU A 3 4.91 1.54 97.74
N LYS A 4 5.16 0.57 96.84
CA LYS A 4 6.36 0.53 96.00
C LYS A 4 5.98 0.25 94.55
N LEU A 5 6.42 1.17 93.71
CA LEU A 5 6.32 1.26 92.26
C LEU A 5 7.30 0.28 91.57
N ILE A 6 7.21 0.18 90.23
CA ILE A 6 8.19 -0.31 89.22
C ILE A 6 7.76 -1.62 88.54
N THR A 7 7.78 -1.83 87.22
CA THR A 7 7.88 -1.00 86.00
C THR A 7 7.49 -1.95 84.85
N LEU A 8 6.70 -1.43 83.91
CA LEU A 8 6.23 -2.09 82.68
C LEU A 8 7.39 -2.27 81.69
N VAL A 9 7.66 -3.51 81.25
CA VAL A 9 8.58 -3.81 80.14
C VAL A 9 7.74 -4.27 78.95
N VAL A 10 7.65 -3.42 77.92
CA VAL A 10 7.05 -3.74 76.62
C VAL A 10 8.16 -4.28 75.72
N ILE A 11 8.07 -5.56 75.32
CA ILE A 11 8.99 -6.18 74.36
C ILE A 11 8.37 -6.02 72.97
N LEU A 12 8.93 -5.11 72.16
CA LEU A 12 8.68 -5.00 70.73
C LEU A 12 9.45 -6.12 70.01
N GLY A 13 8.75 -7.18 69.60
CA GLY A 13 9.28 -8.18 68.66
C GLY A 13 9.02 -7.72 67.22
N ILE A 14 10.04 -7.20 66.55
CA ILE A 14 10.00 -6.85 65.12
C ILE A 14 10.13 -8.15 64.33
N SER A 15 9.04 -8.61 63.72
CA SER A 15 9.07 -9.67 62.71
C SER A 15 9.58 -9.10 61.39
N THR A 16 10.84 -9.34 61.06
CA THR A 16 11.36 -9.09 59.72
C THR A 16 10.81 -10.17 58.78
N THR A 17 9.67 -9.89 58.16
CA THR A 17 9.26 -10.60 56.95
C THR A 17 10.24 -10.23 55.85
N MET A 18 11.05 -11.20 55.41
CA MET A 18 11.74 -11.13 54.12
C MET A 18 10.66 -10.96 53.04
N TYR A 19 10.52 -9.75 52.50
CA TYR A 19 10.00 -9.58 51.16
C TYR A 19 11.09 -10.13 50.23
N ALA A 20 10.91 -11.36 49.78
CA ALA A 20 11.48 -11.73 48.50
C ALA A 20 10.79 -10.84 47.47
N SER A 21 11.45 -9.75 47.08
CA SER A 21 11.12 -9.06 45.85
C SER A 21 11.39 -10.04 44.72
N ASP A 22 10.35 -10.77 44.31
CA ASP A 22 10.28 -11.36 42.97
C ASP A 22 10.29 -10.18 41.97
N CYS A 23 11.48 -9.67 41.70
CA CYS A 23 11.74 -8.84 40.53
C CYS A 23 11.79 -9.77 39.31
N ASN A 24 10.62 -10.15 38.79
CA ASN A 24 10.52 -10.59 37.39
C ASN A 24 9.10 -10.39 36.85
N SER A 25 8.67 -9.13 36.73
CA SER A 25 7.60 -8.78 35.80
C SER A 25 8.24 -8.52 34.44
N SER A 26 8.62 -9.59 33.73
CA SER A 26 8.57 -9.56 32.28
C SER A 26 7.09 -9.49 31.94
N ASP A 27 6.56 -8.27 31.86
CA ASP A 27 5.16 -7.99 31.59
C ASP A 27 4.86 -8.58 30.20
N LYS A 28 4.22 -9.76 30.18
CA LYS A 28 3.91 -10.40 28.89
C LYS A 28 2.97 -9.47 28.14
N PRO A 29 3.19 -9.22 26.84
CA PRO A 29 2.31 -8.36 26.09
C PRO A 29 0.87 -8.90 26.18
N THR A 30 -0.09 -8.02 26.48
CA THR A 30 -1.50 -8.38 26.63
C THR A 30 -2.34 -8.07 25.40
N LYS A 31 -1.76 -7.37 24.42
CA LYS A 31 -2.43 -6.88 23.21
C LYS A 31 -1.78 -7.47 21.97
N ASN A 32 -2.58 -7.77 20.96
CA ASN A 32 -2.06 -8.21 19.66
C ASN A 32 -1.53 -7.02 18.83
N ILE A 33 -0.87 -7.32 17.71
CA ILE A 33 -0.29 -6.30 16.81
C ILE A 33 -1.31 -5.24 16.38
N VAL A 34 -2.55 -5.65 16.05
CA VAL A 34 -3.59 -4.74 15.55
C VAL A 34 -4.07 -3.79 16.65
N GLU A 35 -4.32 -4.32 17.84
CA GLU A 35 -4.71 -3.55 19.02
C GLU A 35 -3.62 -2.55 19.42
N LEU A 36 -2.36 -2.97 19.37
CA LEU A 36 -1.21 -2.16 19.72
C LEU A 36 -0.93 -1.07 18.70
N ALA A 37 -1.17 -1.34 17.41
CA ALA A 37 -1.07 -0.33 16.35
C ALA A 37 -2.06 0.82 16.58
N VAL A 38 -3.31 0.50 16.95
CA VAL A 38 -4.33 1.51 17.27
C VAL A 38 -3.93 2.34 18.49
N GLU A 39 -3.42 1.70 19.54
CA GLU A 39 -3.02 2.41 20.77
C GLU A 39 -1.82 3.34 20.58
N ASN A 40 -0.85 2.94 19.75
CA ASN A 40 0.37 3.72 19.51
C ASN A 40 0.22 4.79 18.42
N GLY A 41 -1.01 5.04 17.94
CA GLY A 41 -1.29 6.11 17.00
C GLY A 41 -0.94 5.78 15.54
N PHE A 42 -0.83 4.50 15.17
CA PHE A 42 -0.71 4.06 13.77
C PHE A 42 -2.08 4.03 13.08
N ASN A 43 -2.76 5.16 13.04
CA ASN A 43 -4.14 5.24 12.57
C ASN A 43 -4.27 4.84 11.10
N SER A 44 -3.31 5.22 10.27
CA SER A 44 -3.28 4.91 8.84
C SER A 44 -3.06 3.42 8.61
N LEU A 45 -2.16 2.79 9.38
CA LEU A 45 -1.94 1.34 9.35
C LEU A 45 -3.20 0.59 9.78
N ALA A 46 -3.82 0.99 10.88
CA ALA A 46 -5.05 0.39 11.36
C ALA A 46 -6.20 0.51 10.34
N ALA A 47 -6.38 1.70 9.75
CA ALA A 47 -7.36 1.91 8.68
C ALA A 47 -7.08 1.03 7.45
N ALA A 48 -5.80 0.87 7.08
CA ALA A 48 -5.37 0.03 5.97
C ALA A 48 -5.69 -1.46 6.22
N LEU A 49 -5.44 -1.95 7.44
CA LEU A 49 -5.71 -3.32 7.85
C LEU A 49 -7.21 -3.64 7.84
N VAL A 50 -8.04 -2.71 8.32
CA VAL A 50 -9.50 -2.83 8.25
C VAL A 50 -9.97 -2.88 6.80
N LYS A 51 -9.47 -1.96 5.95
CA LYS A 51 -9.87 -1.89 4.54
C LYS A 51 -9.51 -3.15 3.74
N THR A 52 -8.37 -3.77 4.07
CA THR A 52 -7.83 -4.94 3.34
C THR A 52 -8.28 -6.29 3.90
N ASP A 53 -9.10 -6.28 4.96
CA ASP A 53 -9.53 -7.48 5.67
C ASP A 53 -8.33 -8.34 6.13
N LEU A 54 -7.24 -7.68 6.51
CA LEU A 54 -5.99 -8.32 6.95
C LEU A 54 -5.91 -8.51 8.47
N ILE A 55 -6.89 -7.98 9.22
CA ILE A 55 -6.94 -8.13 10.68
C ILE A 55 -6.85 -9.62 11.05
N GLY A 56 -7.72 -10.46 10.47
CA GLY A 56 -7.71 -11.90 10.75
C GLY A 56 -6.42 -12.62 10.33
N ALA A 57 -5.72 -12.13 9.31
CA ALA A 57 -4.43 -12.69 8.90
C ALA A 57 -3.31 -12.36 9.91
N LEU A 58 -3.36 -11.17 10.51
CA LEU A 58 -2.41 -10.71 11.52
C LEU A 58 -2.85 -11.03 12.96
N GLU A 59 -3.99 -11.69 13.16
CA GLU A 59 -4.45 -12.22 14.45
C GLU A 59 -4.11 -13.71 14.63
N GLY A 60 -3.53 -14.37 13.61
CA GLY A 60 -3.14 -15.78 13.68
C GLY A 60 -2.06 -16.10 14.72
N GLU A 61 -1.82 -17.40 14.96
CA GLU A 61 -0.73 -17.88 15.81
C GLU A 61 0.61 -17.53 15.13
N GLY A 62 1.19 -16.40 15.54
CA GLY A 62 2.50 -15.94 15.08
C GLY A 62 3.64 -16.89 15.50
N PRO A 63 4.89 -16.40 15.56
CA PRO A 63 5.23 -14.99 15.71
C PRO A 63 5.35 -14.24 14.38
N PHE A 64 4.99 -12.95 14.41
CA PHE A 64 5.19 -12.00 13.32
C PHE A 64 6.13 -10.87 13.72
N THR A 65 6.88 -10.34 12.76
CA THR A 65 7.58 -9.06 12.89
C THR A 65 6.95 -8.09 11.91
N VAL A 66 6.41 -6.99 12.42
CA VAL A 66 5.73 -5.97 11.62
C VAL A 66 6.56 -4.69 11.63
N PHE A 67 7.00 -4.28 10.45
CA PHE A 67 7.59 -2.98 10.25
C PHE A 67 6.46 -1.96 10.05
N ALA A 68 6.06 -1.26 11.11
CA ALA A 68 4.91 -0.36 11.09
C ALA A 68 5.32 1.05 10.63
N PRO A 69 4.89 1.52 9.44
CA PRO A 69 5.13 2.89 9.01
C PRO A 69 4.26 3.87 9.79
N THR A 70 4.80 5.06 10.09
CA THR A 70 4.04 6.12 10.77
C THR A 70 2.94 6.72 9.90
N ASP A 71 2.04 7.49 10.50
CA ASP A 71 1.01 8.23 9.75
C ASP A 71 1.63 9.23 8.76
N GLU A 72 2.76 9.85 9.12
CA GLU A 72 3.53 10.72 8.21
C GLU A 72 4.13 9.94 7.04
N ALA A 73 4.58 8.71 7.27
CA ALA A 73 5.07 7.82 6.22
C ALA A 73 3.98 7.51 5.19
N PHE A 74 2.75 7.22 5.64
CA PHE A 74 1.60 7.05 4.76
C PHE A 74 1.24 8.34 4.02
N GLY A 75 1.29 9.49 4.70
CA GLY A 75 1.08 10.79 4.08
C GLY A 75 2.04 11.04 2.91
N ARG A 76 3.33 10.79 3.12
CA ARG A 76 4.37 10.89 2.07
C ARG A 76 4.12 9.94 0.91
N LEU A 77 3.74 8.69 1.20
CA LEU A 77 3.39 7.73 0.16
C LEU A 77 2.24 8.27 -0.70
N LEU A 78 1.12 8.65 -0.07
CA LEU A 78 -0.08 9.13 -0.77
C LEU A 78 0.22 10.35 -1.65
N GLU A 79 1.00 11.30 -1.15
CA GLU A 79 1.48 12.45 -1.93
C GLU A 79 2.30 11.99 -3.15
N THR A 80 3.22 11.04 -2.95
CA THR A 80 4.08 10.50 -4.02
C THR A 80 3.26 9.84 -5.13
N ILE A 81 2.21 9.09 -4.78
CA ILE A 81 1.35 8.37 -5.74
C ILE A 81 0.11 9.18 -6.18
N GLY A 82 0.06 10.47 -5.85
CA GLY A 82 -1.00 11.39 -6.24
C GLY A 82 -2.39 11.06 -5.67
N GLN A 83 -2.47 10.32 -4.56
CA GLN A 83 -3.72 10.00 -3.88
C GLN A 83 -3.96 10.89 -2.66
N LYS A 84 -5.23 11.13 -2.33
CA LYS A 84 -5.63 11.96 -1.18
C LYS A 84 -5.99 11.15 0.05
N SER A 85 -6.45 9.92 -0.16
CA SER A 85 -6.84 9.00 0.89
C SER A 85 -6.37 7.60 0.56
N ILE A 86 -6.06 6.84 1.59
CA ILE A 86 -5.85 5.39 1.49
C ILE A 86 -7.06 4.69 0.87
N ASP A 87 -8.26 5.28 1.00
CA ASP A 87 -9.49 4.79 0.40
C ASP A 87 -9.47 4.83 -1.12
N ASP A 88 -8.66 5.68 -1.74
CA ASP A 88 -8.57 5.82 -3.19
C ASP A 88 -7.65 4.77 -3.82
N VAL A 89 -6.74 4.18 -3.04
CA VAL A 89 -5.84 3.10 -3.49
C VAL A 89 -6.61 1.79 -3.68
N PRO A 90 -6.38 0.98 -4.74
CA PRO A 90 -7.00 -0.33 -4.87
C PRO A 90 -6.69 -1.25 -3.67
N THR A 91 -7.68 -2.01 -3.21
CA THR A 91 -7.52 -2.91 -2.05
C THR A 91 -6.43 -3.96 -2.25
N ASP A 92 -6.30 -4.53 -3.44
CA ASP A 92 -5.28 -5.55 -3.73
C ASP A 92 -3.86 -4.98 -3.69
N VAL A 93 -3.68 -3.75 -4.18
CA VAL A 93 -2.39 -3.02 -4.10
C VAL A 93 -2.05 -2.75 -2.65
N LEU A 94 -3.01 -2.22 -1.88
CA LEU A 94 -2.81 -1.95 -0.46
C LEU A 94 -2.49 -3.23 0.33
N LYS A 95 -3.17 -4.34 0.02
CA LYS A 95 -2.94 -5.64 0.65
C LYS A 95 -1.50 -6.14 0.41
N GLN A 96 -1.01 -6.04 -0.83
CA GLN A 96 0.38 -6.40 -1.15
C GLN A 96 1.38 -5.54 -0.38
N VAL A 97 1.18 -4.21 -0.35
CA VAL A 97 2.04 -3.30 0.42
C VAL A 97 2.05 -3.68 1.90
N LEU A 98 0.89 -3.89 2.51
CA LEU A 98 0.81 -4.24 3.93
C LEU A 98 1.48 -5.58 4.25
N LEU A 99 1.25 -6.62 3.44
CA LEU A 99 1.88 -7.92 3.64
C LEU A 99 3.41 -7.87 3.43
N TYR A 100 3.91 -6.92 2.65
CA TYR A 100 5.34 -6.69 2.46
C TYR A 100 6.03 -6.09 3.70
N HIS A 101 5.26 -5.50 4.62
CA HIS A 101 5.78 -5.01 5.91
C HIS A 101 5.85 -6.11 6.98
N VAL A 102 5.42 -7.33 6.67
CA VAL A 102 5.27 -8.40 7.66
C VAL A 102 6.19 -9.57 7.35
N VAL A 103 6.94 -10.00 8.35
CA VAL A 103 7.78 -11.20 8.32
C VAL A 103 7.20 -12.24 9.27
N ALA A 104 7.13 -13.50 8.82
CA ALA A 104 6.69 -14.64 9.65
C ALA A 104 7.82 -15.15 10.57
N ALA A 105 8.33 -14.29 11.44
CA ALA A 105 9.32 -14.62 12.46
C ALA A 105 9.26 -13.61 13.61
N ASP A 106 9.75 -14.00 14.79
CA ASP A 106 10.02 -13.09 15.90
C ASP A 106 11.46 -12.59 15.78
N VAL A 107 11.65 -11.30 15.45
CA VAL A 107 12.99 -10.72 15.25
C VAL A 107 13.07 -9.40 16.01
N ALA A 108 13.67 -9.45 17.20
CA ALA A 108 14.04 -8.25 17.94
C ALA A 108 15.19 -7.51 17.26
N SER A 109 15.33 -6.21 17.51
CA SER A 109 16.33 -5.34 16.89
C SER A 109 17.75 -5.83 17.11
N ASN A 110 18.03 -6.43 18.28
CA ASN A 110 19.31 -7.02 18.64
C ASN A 110 19.58 -8.40 18.01
N GLN A 111 18.57 -9.00 17.38
CA GLN A 111 18.65 -10.27 16.65
C GLN A 111 18.73 -10.04 15.12
N VAL A 112 18.59 -8.80 14.66
CA VAL A 112 18.72 -8.46 13.25
C VAL A 112 20.16 -8.69 12.80
N SER A 113 20.31 -9.42 11.69
CA SER A 113 21.54 -9.56 10.95
C SER A 113 21.35 -9.13 9.51
N ASP A 114 22.39 -8.60 8.89
CA ASP A 114 22.37 -8.23 7.48
C ASP A 114 21.96 -9.40 6.59
N GLY A 115 21.00 -9.17 5.68
CA GLY A 115 20.54 -10.22 4.79
C GLY A 115 19.17 -9.96 4.18
N TRP A 116 18.68 -10.98 3.48
CA TRP A 116 17.38 -10.95 2.81
C TRP A 116 16.39 -11.87 3.50
N VAL A 117 15.24 -11.32 3.88
CA VAL A 117 14.18 -12.04 4.62
C VAL A 117 12.90 -12.02 3.80
N ALA A 118 12.20 -13.16 3.72
CA ALA A 118 10.93 -13.26 3.01
C ALA A 118 9.80 -12.63 3.82
N THR A 119 8.92 -11.90 3.14
CA THR A 119 7.73 -11.27 3.71
C THR A 119 6.50 -12.16 3.52
N LEU A 120 5.36 -11.81 4.15
CA LEU A 120 4.08 -12.48 3.91
C LEU A 120 3.51 -12.20 2.50
N GLU A 121 3.97 -11.15 1.82
CA GLU A 121 3.64 -10.91 0.41
C GLU A 121 4.35 -11.93 -0.51
N GLY A 122 5.50 -12.44 -0.08
CA GLY A 122 6.31 -13.45 -0.77
C GLY A 122 7.65 -12.91 -1.27
N SER A 123 7.72 -11.62 -1.59
CA SER A 123 8.98 -10.94 -1.94
C SER A 123 9.88 -10.77 -0.72
N LYS A 124 11.18 -10.57 -0.96
CA LYS A 124 12.16 -10.37 0.12
C LYS A 124 12.36 -8.88 0.43
N ILE A 125 12.60 -8.59 1.70
CA ILE A 125 13.13 -7.32 2.20
C ILE A 125 14.59 -7.50 2.57
N GLN A 126 15.36 -6.42 2.43
CA GLN A 126 16.74 -6.34 2.87
C GLN A 126 16.80 -5.77 4.28
N LEU A 127 17.40 -6.49 5.21
CA LEU A 127 17.76 -5.98 6.53
C LEU A 127 19.23 -5.60 6.54
N SER A 128 19.56 -4.47 7.18
CA SER A 128 20.93 -4.01 7.39
C SER A 128 21.13 -3.37 8.76
N THR A 129 22.34 -3.45 9.30
CA THR A 129 22.72 -2.96 10.64
C THR A 129 23.83 -1.91 10.64
N ASP A 130 24.28 -1.46 9.46
CA ASP A 130 25.40 -0.51 9.27
C ASP A 130 25.22 0.83 10.01
N ASP A 131 23.98 1.32 10.13
CA ASP A 131 23.63 2.59 10.79
C ASP A 131 22.29 2.43 11.53
N GLY A 132 22.29 1.51 12.50
CA GLY A 132 21.06 1.01 13.12
C GLY A 132 20.32 0.02 12.23
N VAL A 133 19.19 -0.49 12.72
CA VAL A 133 18.35 -1.42 11.94
C VAL A 133 17.66 -0.66 10.81
N ARG A 134 17.83 -1.14 9.59
CA ARG A 134 17.14 -0.61 8.40
C ARG A 134 16.50 -1.72 7.59
N VAL A 135 15.39 -1.41 6.93
CA VAL A 135 14.61 -2.29 6.08
C VAL A 135 14.49 -1.68 4.69
N ASN A 136 15.04 -2.31 3.67
CA ASN A 136 15.17 -1.74 2.32
C ASN A 136 15.77 -0.30 2.35
N GLY A 137 16.72 -0.05 3.25
CA GLY A 137 17.32 1.27 3.45
C GLY A 137 16.48 2.27 4.25
N VAL A 138 15.25 1.94 4.63
CA VAL A 138 14.39 2.74 5.51
C VAL A 138 14.77 2.48 6.97
N SER A 139 14.99 3.53 7.75
CA SER A 139 15.41 3.40 9.14
C SER A 139 14.27 2.93 10.05
N VAL A 140 14.58 1.99 10.95
CA VAL A 140 13.75 1.69 12.12
C VAL A 140 13.96 2.79 13.16
N ILE A 141 12.88 3.35 13.68
CA ILE A 141 12.86 4.47 14.61
C ILE A 141 12.12 4.11 15.89
N SER A 142 12.29 4.92 16.94
CA SER A 142 11.55 4.73 18.20
C SER A 142 10.06 5.07 18.02
N PRO A 143 9.13 4.29 18.60
CA PRO A 143 9.36 3.07 19.38
C PRO A 143 9.67 1.85 18.48
N TYR A 144 10.64 1.04 18.86
CA TYR A 144 10.97 -0.25 18.24
C TYR A 144 11.04 -1.32 19.33
N ASP A 145 11.11 -2.59 18.94
CA ASP A 145 10.99 -3.72 19.87
C ASP A 145 9.70 -3.68 20.72
N VAL A 146 8.58 -3.29 20.11
CA VAL A 146 7.31 -3.23 20.82
C VAL A 146 6.67 -4.61 20.81
N ASP A 147 6.75 -5.31 21.94
CA ASP A 147 6.21 -6.66 22.13
C ASP A 147 4.67 -6.68 22.01
N ALA A 148 4.14 -7.62 21.22
CA ALA A 148 2.73 -7.94 21.07
C ALA A 148 2.49 -9.44 21.37
N THR A 149 1.25 -9.83 21.67
CA THR A 149 0.91 -11.23 22.01
C THR A 149 1.26 -12.24 20.92
N ASN A 150 1.33 -11.78 19.67
CA ASN A 150 1.56 -12.60 18.49
C ASN A 150 2.76 -12.13 17.65
N GLY A 151 3.67 -11.32 18.21
CA GLY A 151 4.84 -10.84 17.49
C GLY A 151 5.48 -9.59 18.07
N ILE A 152 6.20 -8.86 17.22
CA ILE A 152 6.91 -7.63 17.55
C ILE A 152 6.67 -6.55 16.49
N ILE A 153 6.60 -5.29 16.93
CA ILE A 153 6.46 -4.12 16.04
C ILE A 153 7.75 -3.29 16.05
N HIS A 154 8.22 -2.95 14.85
CA HIS A 154 9.29 -1.99 14.61
C HIS A 154 8.75 -0.80 13.84
N THR A 155 8.83 0.40 14.41
CA THR A 155 8.39 1.60 13.69
C THR A 155 9.37 1.95 12.58
N ILE A 156 8.88 2.28 11.38
CA ILE A 156 9.72 2.73 10.26
C ILE A 156 9.29 4.12 9.77
N GLU A 157 10.27 4.89 9.29
CA GLU A 157 10.02 6.26 8.83
C GLU A 157 9.29 6.34 7.48
N ASN A 158 9.37 5.33 6.62
CA ASN A 158 8.76 5.35 5.28
C ASN A 158 8.06 4.02 4.98
N VAL A 159 6.99 4.07 4.17
CA VAL A 159 6.32 2.85 3.70
C VAL A 159 7.27 2.12 2.73
N ILE A 160 7.57 0.85 3.00
CA ILE A 160 8.32 0.00 2.06
C ILE A 160 7.37 -0.57 1.00
N VAL A 161 7.74 -0.43 -0.26
CA VAL A 161 6.91 -0.84 -1.39
C VAL A 161 7.60 -1.97 -2.15
N PRO A 162 6.91 -3.08 -2.47
CA PRO A 162 7.45 -4.13 -3.33
C PRO A 162 7.90 -3.59 -4.68
N GLU A 163 8.96 -4.15 -5.27
CA GLU A 163 9.42 -3.77 -6.61
C GLU A 163 8.32 -3.94 -7.68
N SER A 164 7.48 -4.97 -7.50
CA SER A 164 6.31 -5.23 -8.34
C SER A 164 5.32 -4.07 -8.39
N ILE A 165 5.29 -3.20 -7.36
CA ILE A 165 4.46 -1.99 -7.27
C ILE A 165 5.29 -0.74 -7.56
N ALA A 166 6.55 -0.69 -7.09
CA ALA A 166 7.43 0.47 -7.25
C ALA A 166 7.66 0.82 -8.73
N GLN A 167 7.70 -0.17 -9.62
CA GLN A 167 7.83 0.03 -11.07
C GLN A 167 6.73 0.89 -11.70
N PHE A 168 5.58 1.08 -11.03
CA PHE A 168 4.49 1.92 -11.52
C PHE A 168 4.62 3.39 -11.11
N VAL A 169 5.45 3.71 -10.12
CA VAL A 169 5.66 5.08 -9.64
C VAL A 169 6.38 5.91 -10.70
N ASN A 170 5.93 7.13 -10.91
CA ASN A 170 6.38 8.07 -11.93
C ASN A 170 6.30 7.50 -13.36
N THR A 171 5.22 6.77 -13.66
CA THR A 171 4.96 6.18 -14.98
C THR A 171 3.60 6.57 -15.53
N VAL A 172 3.38 6.39 -16.84
CA VAL A 172 2.07 6.66 -17.46
C VAL A 172 0.93 5.79 -16.89
N LEU A 173 1.28 4.66 -16.25
CA LEU A 173 0.30 3.78 -15.61
C LEU A 173 0.00 4.18 -14.16
N GLU A 174 0.82 5.02 -13.54
CA GLU A 174 0.65 5.45 -12.14
C GLU A 174 -0.78 5.90 -11.81
N PRO A 175 -1.41 6.81 -12.60
CA PRO A 175 -2.73 7.33 -12.23
C PRO A 175 -3.84 6.27 -12.30
N ALA A 176 -3.64 5.23 -13.10
CA ALA A 176 -4.55 4.09 -13.18
C ALA A 176 -4.23 3.04 -12.11
N PHE A 177 -2.95 2.76 -11.86
CA PHE A 177 -2.50 1.73 -10.94
C PHE A 177 -2.86 2.04 -9.49
N PHE A 178 -2.69 3.29 -9.05
CA PHE A 178 -2.94 3.70 -7.66
C PHE A 178 -4.36 4.24 -7.40
N ASN A 179 -5.28 4.09 -8.36
CA ASN A 179 -6.64 4.59 -8.24
C ASN A 179 -7.67 3.47 -8.45
N LYS A 180 -8.47 3.22 -7.41
CA LYS A 180 -9.48 2.16 -7.36
C LYS A 180 -10.47 2.19 -8.52
N ASN A 181 -10.71 3.35 -9.11
CA ASN A 181 -11.64 3.51 -10.24
C ASN A 181 -11.13 2.90 -11.54
N PHE A 182 -9.85 2.53 -11.61
CA PHE A 182 -9.22 1.90 -12.78
C PHE A 182 -8.75 0.46 -12.50
N SER A 183 -9.16 -0.14 -11.38
CA SER A 183 -8.79 -1.52 -11.03
C SER A 183 -9.11 -2.54 -12.15
N THR A 184 -10.22 -2.37 -12.87
CA THR A 184 -10.55 -3.25 -14.01
C THR A 184 -9.60 -3.04 -15.18
N LEU A 185 -9.18 -1.79 -15.45
CA LEU A 185 -8.22 -1.46 -16.52
C LEU A 185 -6.87 -2.11 -16.23
N VAL A 186 -6.38 -1.98 -15.01
CA VAL A 186 -5.09 -2.53 -14.58
C VAL A 186 -5.11 -4.06 -14.64
N ALA A 187 -6.17 -4.68 -14.11
CA ALA A 187 -6.34 -6.13 -14.19
C ALA A 187 -6.43 -6.64 -15.64
N ALA A 188 -7.08 -5.88 -16.53
CA ALA A 188 -7.10 -6.17 -17.96
C ALA A 188 -5.70 -6.09 -18.56
N ALA A 189 -4.92 -5.05 -18.23
CA ALA A 189 -3.56 -4.85 -18.74
C ALA A 189 -2.60 -5.96 -18.31
N VAL A 190 -2.69 -6.39 -17.05
CA VAL A 190 -1.92 -7.53 -16.53
C VAL A 190 -2.33 -8.81 -17.27
N LYS A 191 -3.64 -9.09 -17.39
CA LYS A 191 -4.13 -10.29 -18.09
C LYS A 191 -3.73 -10.30 -19.58
N ALA A 192 -3.68 -9.13 -20.21
CA ALA A 192 -3.33 -8.97 -21.61
C ALA A 192 -1.82 -8.97 -21.88
N ASP A 193 -0.99 -9.00 -20.83
CA ASP A 193 0.47 -8.94 -20.93
C ASP A 193 0.97 -7.69 -21.68
N VAL A 194 0.33 -6.54 -21.44
CA VAL A 194 0.69 -5.26 -22.09
C VAL A 194 1.40 -4.29 -21.15
N VAL A 195 1.55 -4.63 -19.86
CA VAL A 195 2.11 -3.74 -18.84
C VAL A 195 3.53 -3.32 -19.20
N GLU A 196 4.43 -4.28 -19.46
CA GLU A 196 5.84 -3.97 -19.80
C GLU A 196 5.93 -3.05 -21.01
N THR A 197 5.17 -3.35 -22.07
CA THR A 197 5.15 -2.51 -23.29
C THR A 197 4.71 -1.08 -22.99
N LEU A 198 3.71 -0.89 -22.13
CA LEU A 198 3.22 0.45 -21.75
C LEU A 198 4.20 1.19 -20.84
N LEU A 199 4.95 0.49 -20.00
CA LEU A 199 5.98 1.08 -19.13
C LEU A 199 7.23 1.50 -19.92
N THR A 200 7.65 0.69 -20.90
CA THR A 200 8.89 0.94 -21.66
C THR A 200 8.70 1.91 -22.82
N THR A 201 7.46 2.19 -23.23
CA THR A 201 7.18 3.10 -24.34
C THR A 201 7.09 4.53 -23.82
N PRO A 202 8.02 5.43 -24.19
CA PRO A 202 7.97 6.81 -23.74
C PRO A 202 6.89 7.62 -24.48
N ASN A 203 6.46 8.73 -23.88
CA ASN A 203 5.57 9.70 -24.53
C ASN A 203 4.25 9.07 -25.02
N LEU A 204 3.56 8.36 -24.14
CA LEU A 204 2.26 7.78 -24.43
C LEU A 204 1.11 8.68 -23.96
N THR A 205 -0.01 8.60 -24.68
CA THR A 205 -1.31 9.04 -24.17
C THR A 205 -2.23 7.85 -24.00
N ILE A 206 -2.74 7.62 -22.79
CA ILE A 206 -3.71 6.57 -22.49
C ILE A 206 -5.08 7.20 -22.30
N PHE A 207 -6.05 6.77 -23.12
CA PHE A 207 -7.45 7.08 -22.90
C PHE A 207 -8.03 6.01 -21.95
N ALA A 208 -8.01 6.26 -20.65
CA ALA A 208 -8.31 5.27 -19.62
C ALA A 208 -9.82 5.17 -19.32
N PRO A 209 -10.49 4.05 -19.65
CA PRO A 209 -11.85 3.80 -19.21
C PRO A 209 -11.87 3.48 -17.72
N ASP A 210 -12.79 4.09 -16.98
CA ASP A 210 -13.01 3.73 -15.58
C ASP A 210 -13.81 2.43 -15.44
N ASN A 211 -13.92 1.92 -14.21
CA ASN A 211 -14.68 0.70 -13.92
C ASN A 211 -16.13 0.78 -14.42
N LYS A 212 -16.76 1.97 -14.37
CA LYS A 212 -18.13 2.17 -14.88
C LYS A 212 -18.21 2.00 -16.39
N ALA A 213 -17.19 2.43 -17.13
CA ALA A 213 -17.07 2.21 -18.57
C ALA A 213 -16.97 0.71 -18.91
N PHE A 214 -16.15 -0.06 -18.18
CA PHE A 214 -16.08 -1.52 -18.36
C PHE A 214 -17.41 -2.21 -18.07
N MET A 215 -18.07 -1.83 -16.98
CA MET A 215 -19.40 -2.35 -16.63
C MET A 215 -20.42 -2.06 -17.74
N LYS A 216 -20.44 -0.84 -18.28
CA LYS A 216 -21.34 -0.45 -19.38
C LYS A 216 -21.07 -1.25 -20.66
N ALA A 217 -19.81 -1.57 -20.94
CA ALA A 217 -19.43 -2.37 -22.08
C ALA A 217 -19.79 -3.87 -21.94
N GLY A 218 -20.18 -4.32 -20.75
CA GLY A 218 -20.43 -5.75 -20.47
C GLY A 218 -19.17 -6.61 -20.55
N ILE A 219 -17.98 -5.99 -20.51
CA ILE A 219 -16.70 -6.68 -20.56
C ILE A 219 -16.42 -7.25 -19.18
N THR A 220 -16.24 -8.56 -19.13
CA THR A 220 -15.87 -9.30 -17.92
C THR A 220 -14.58 -10.05 -18.24
N LEU A 221 -13.56 -9.91 -17.39
CA LEU A 221 -12.22 -10.35 -17.72
C LEU A 221 -12.15 -11.87 -17.94
N ASP A 222 -13.01 -12.66 -17.30
CA ASP A 222 -13.14 -14.11 -17.50
C ASP A 222 -13.64 -14.50 -18.89
N LYS A 223 -14.44 -13.65 -19.56
CA LYS A 223 -15.07 -13.96 -20.85
C LYS A 223 -14.28 -13.50 -22.07
N VAL A 224 -13.27 -12.66 -21.87
CA VAL A 224 -12.44 -12.12 -22.94
C VAL A 224 -11.05 -12.71 -22.87
N ASP A 225 -10.56 -13.25 -23.98
CA ASP A 225 -9.21 -13.79 -24.08
C ASP A 225 -8.14 -12.69 -24.04
N SER A 226 -6.92 -13.05 -23.67
CA SER A 226 -5.82 -12.09 -23.50
C SER A 226 -5.47 -11.36 -24.79
N LYS A 227 -5.60 -12.00 -25.96
CA LYS A 227 -5.28 -11.38 -27.26
C LYS A 227 -6.32 -10.34 -27.65
N THR A 228 -7.60 -10.62 -27.42
CA THR A 228 -8.67 -9.64 -27.60
C THR A 228 -8.50 -8.47 -26.65
N LEU A 229 -8.17 -8.73 -25.37
CA LEU A 229 -7.89 -7.66 -24.40
C LEU A 229 -6.68 -6.82 -24.84
N ALA A 230 -5.57 -7.43 -25.27
CA ALA A 230 -4.40 -6.71 -25.76
C ALA A 230 -4.75 -5.80 -26.94
N SER A 231 -5.57 -6.28 -27.88
CA SER A 231 -6.04 -5.49 -29.02
C SER A 231 -6.89 -4.29 -28.57
N VAL A 232 -7.83 -4.51 -27.64
CA VAL A 232 -8.66 -3.45 -27.06
C VAL A 232 -7.80 -2.43 -26.32
N LEU A 233 -6.92 -2.86 -25.42
CA LEU A 233 -6.12 -1.96 -24.60
C LEU A 233 -5.12 -1.14 -25.42
N THR A 234 -4.47 -1.75 -26.41
CA THR A 234 -3.59 -1.00 -27.34
C THR A 234 -4.35 -0.03 -28.24
N TYR A 235 -5.66 -0.22 -28.44
CA TYR A 235 -6.53 0.76 -29.13
C TYR A 235 -6.86 1.99 -28.26
N HIS A 236 -6.66 1.91 -26.94
CA HIS A 236 -6.80 3.05 -26.04
C HIS A 236 -5.53 3.90 -25.94
N VAL A 237 -4.43 3.48 -26.58
CA VAL A 237 -3.12 4.09 -26.40
C VAL A 237 -2.68 4.76 -27.70
N VAL A 238 -2.29 6.03 -27.62
CA VAL A 238 -1.65 6.77 -28.70
C VAL A 238 -0.16 6.90 -28.41
N GLY A 239 0.67 6.56 -29.40
CA GLY A 239 2.14 6.58 -29.34
C GLY A 239 2.76 7.99 -29.36
N ALA A 240 2.10 8.96 -28.76
CA ALA A 240 2.55 10.34 -28.63
C ALA A 240 1.92 10.97 -27.38
N LYS A 241 2.62 11.92 -26.76
CA LYS A 241 2.08 12.76 -25.68
C LYS A 241 1.12 13.79 -26.29
N VAL A 242 -0.16 13.69 -25.93
CA VAL A 242 -1.25 14.53 -26.47
C VAL A 242 -1.98 15.14 -25.28
N LEU A 243 -1.80 16.44 -25.06
CA LEU A 243 -2.56 17.22 -24.09
C LEU A 243 -3.93 17.59 -24.65
N SER A 244 -4.86 18.00 -23.80
CA SER A 244 -6.21 18.42 -24.19
C SER A 244 -6.21 19.59 -25.17
N SER A 245 -5.23 20.48 -25.05
CA SER A 245 -4.98 21.60 -25.98
C SER A 245 -4.56 21.16 -27.38
N ASP A 246 -3.98 19.97 -27.50
CA ASP A 246 -3.33 19.47 -28.72
C ASP A 246 -4.04 18.23 -29.29
N ILE A 247 -5.28 17.95 -28.87
CA ILE A 247 -6.05 16.81 -29.37
C ILE A 247 -6.22 16.95 -30.90
N PRO A 248 -5.63 16.03 -31.70
CA PRO A 248 -5.73 16.09 -33.15
C PRO A 248 -7.12 15.62 -33.60
N GLN A 249 -7.53 15.97 -34.82
CA GLN A 249 -8.79 15.41 -35.38
C GLN A 249 -8.75 13.88 -35.52
N LYS A 250 -7.55 13.30 -35.68
CA LYS A 250 -7.32 11.86 -35.84
C LYS A 250 -5.94 11.49 -35.29
N ALA A 251 -5.84 10.37 -34.59
CA ALA A 251 -4.55 9.80 -34.16
C ALA A 251 -4.50 8.30 -34.45
N THR A 252 -3.31 7.77 -34.75
CA THR A 252 -3.07 6.32 -34.86
C THR A 252 -2.72 5.77 -33.48
N THR A 253 -3.37 4.67 -33.11
CA THR A 253 -3.17 3.98 -31.83
C THR A 253 -2.03 2.97 -31.93
N VAL A 254 -1.58 2.45 -30.79
CA VAL A 254 -0.58 1.37 -30.73
C VAL A 254 -1.08 0.11 -31.43
N ASN A 255 -2.40 -0.14 -31.45
CA ASN A 255 -3.00 -1.23 -32.23
C ASN A 255 -2.94 -1.02 -33.76
N GLY A 256 -2.55 0.17 -34.24
CA GLY A 256 -2.50 0.54 -35.66
C GLY A 256 -3.81 1.08 -36.22
N LYS A 257 -4.96 0.87 -35.54
CA LYS A 257 -6.22 1.53 -35.88
C LYS A 257 -6.22 2.99 -35.44
N SER A 258 -7.10 3.81 -36.01
CA SER A 258 -7.19 5.24 -35.67
C SER A 258 -8.35 5.57 -34.74
N LEU A 259 -8.11 6.54 -33.87
CA LEU A 259 -9.15 7.27 -33.13
C LEU A 259 -9.50 8.55 -33.89
N LYS A 260 -10.78 8.91 -33.88
CA LYS A 260 -11.27 10.20 -34.37
C LYS A 260 -11.70 11.05 -33.18
N PHE A 261 -11.23 12.28 -33.12
CA PHE A 261 -11.60 13.18 -32.04
C PHE A 261 -12.47 14.31 -32.55
N SER A 262 -13.42 14.72 -31.73
CA SER A 262 -14.27 15.87 -31.99
C SER A 262 -14.44 16.68 -30.71
N VAL A 263 -14.29 17.99 -30.82
CA VAL A 263 -14.50 18.93 -29.72
C VAL A 263 -15.81 19.67 -29.96
N ALA A 264 -16.71 19.63 -28.98
CA ALA A 264 -17.96 20.37 -28.97
C ALA A 264 -18.04 21.24 -27.72
N SER A 265 -19.03 22.13 -27.65
CA SER A 265 -19.28 22.94 -26.43
C SER A 265 -19.55 22.10 -25.18
N SER A 266 -19.98 20.84 -25.36
CA SER A 266 -20.27 19.89 -24.28
C SER A 266 -19.07 19.04 -23.83
N GLY A 267 -17.90 19.19 -24.49
CA GLY A 267 -16.66 18.48 -24.20
C GLY A 267 -15.98 17.87 -25.43
N ALA A 268 -14.90 17.13 -25.19
CA ALA A 268 -14.19 16.36 -26.20
C ALA A 268 -14.69 14.92 -26.25
N TYR A 269 -14.76 14.36 -27.45
CA TYR A 269 -15.27 13.02 -27.73
C TYR A 269 -14.34 12.23 -28.64
N ILE A 270 -14.33 10.92 -28.45
CA ILE A 270 -13.61 9.94 -29.25
C ILE A 270 -14.63 9.07 -29.99
N ASN A 271 -14.41 8.85 -31.29
CA ASN A 271 -15.25 8.04 -32.17
C ASN A 271 -16.74 8.45 -32.21
N GLY A 272 -17.05 9.67 -31.77
CA GLY A 272 -18.38 10.29 -31.87
C GLY A 272 -19.23 10.22 -30.60
N ASP A 273 -19.01 9.23 -29.73
CA ASP A 273 -19.90 8.95 -28.58
C ASP A 273 -19.17 8.73 -27.24
N THR A 274 -17.87 8.51 -27.25
CA THR A 274 -17.07 8.29 -26.04
C THR A 274 -16.57 9.62 -25.51
N LYS A 275 -17.04 10.05 -24.35
CA LYS A 275 -16.71 11.35 -23.75
C LYS A 275 -15.41 11.26 -22.95
N ILE A 276 -14.56 12.27 -23.12
CA ILE A 276 -13.40 12.50 -22.26
C ILE A 276 -13.86 13.28 -21.02
N LYS A 277 -13.81 12.64 -19.84
CA LYS A 277 -14.33 13.15 -18.57
C LYS A 277 -13.33 13.97 -17.78
N ALA A 278 -12.06 13.57 -17.82
CA ALA A 278 -10.96 14.27 -17.18
C ALA A 278 -9.77 14.23 -18.13
N VAL A 279 -8.99 15.30 -18.13
CA VAL A 279 -7.90 15.51 -19.09
C VAL A 279 -6.61 15.86 -18.37
N ASP A 280 -5.51 15.68 -19.07
CA ASP A 280 -4.17 16.17 -18.69
C ASP A 280 -3.70 15.64 -17.33
N ILE A 281 -3.99 14.37 -17.05
CA ILE A 281 -3.42 13.69 -15.88
C ILE A 281 -2.01 13.23 -16.28
N GLU A 282 -1.02 14.07 -15.98
CA GLU A 282 0.38 13.82 -16.29
C GLU A 282 1.05 12.98 -15.21
N SER A 283 1.74 11.91 -15.62
CA SER A 283 2.67 11.16 -14.75
C SER A 283 3.76 10.50 -15.58
N GLY A 284 5.00 10.52 -15.08
CA GLY A 284 6.17 10.08 -15.81
C GLY A 284 6.34 10.77 -17.16
N SER A 285 6.48 9.98 -18.22
CA SER A 285 6.65 10.48 -19.59
C SER A 285 5.33 10.61 -20.37
N GLY A 286 4.18 10.30 -19.78
CA GLY A 286 2.92 10.19 -20.50
C GLY A 286 1.78 11.07 -19.96
N VAL A 287 0.62 10.92 -20.59
CA VAL A 287 -0.63 11.62 -20.25
C VAL A 287 -1.76 10.61 -20.18
N VAL A 288 -2.63 10.75 -19.19
CA VAL A 288 -3.86 9.97 -19.08
C VAL A 288 -5.07 10.90 -19.25
N HIS A 289 -5.99 10.50 -20.11
CA HIS A 289 -7.31 11.12 -20.26
C HIS A 289 -8.36 10.10 -19.85
N VAL A 290 -9.26 10.44 -18.94
CA VAL A 290 -10.29 9.52 -18.45
C VAL A 290 -11.48 9.53 -19.40
N ILE A 291 -11.95 8.36 -19.82
CA ILE A 291 -13.09 8.21 -20.73
C ILE A 291 -14.25 7.45 -20.07
N ASP A 292 -15.46 7.60 -20.63
CA ASP A 292 -16.69 7.02 -20.09
C ASP A 292 -17.17 5.73 -20.79
N GLN A 293 -16.45 5.28 -21.82
CA GLN A 293 -16.71 4.04 -22.54
C GLN A 293 -15.41 3.31 -22.89
N VAL A 294 -15.48 1.99 -23.04
CA VAL A 294 -14.37 1.21 -23.58
C VAL A 294 -14.35 1.36 -25.11
N LEU A 295 -13.22 1.79 -25.66
CA LEU A 295 -12.99 1.88 -27.09
C LEU A 295 -12.82 0.48 -27.68
N ILE A 296 -13.74 0.06 -28.54
CA ILE A 296 -13.67 -1.22 -29.22
C ILE A 296 -13.11 -1.01 -30.64
N PRO A 297 -12.01 -1.70 -31.01
CA PRO A 297 -11.41 -1.57 -32.33
C PRO A 297 -12.29 -2.24 -33.41
N ASN A 298 -13.07 -1.44 -34.15
CA ASN A 298 -13.87 -1.88 -35.33
C ASN A 298 -12.99 -2.28 -36.52
#